data_AF-A0A529NYZ2-F1
#
_entry.id   AF-A0A529NYZ2-F1
#
_cell.length_a   1.000
_cell.length_b   1.000
_cell.length_c   1.000
_cell.angle_alpha   90.00
_cell.angle_beta   90.00
_cell.angle_gamma   90.00
#
_symmetry.space_group_name_H-M   'P 1'
#
loop_
_entity.id
_entity.type
_entity.pdbx_description
1 polymer ?
#
loop_
_entity_poly.entity_id
_entity_poly.type
_entity_poly.pdbx_seq_one_letter_code
_entity_poly.pdbx_strand_id
1 'polypeptide(L)'
;MTLRRTRAYVTSGLVLAVCIVFAWQNATAAQNCDAAATPGVNWQDCDKKLLILKGQDLSGANLIGVDFTSTDLRNSNLLAANFEKATLVRASLAGSTAKGARFDKIEAYRT
;
A
#
# COMPACT_ATOMS: atom_id res chain seq x y z
N MET A 1 23.42 11.94 61.15
CA MET A 1 23.94 11.11 60.04
C MET A 1 22.85 10.12 59.67
N THR A 2 22.59 9.93 58.36
CA THR A 2 21.67 8.95 57.70
C THR A 2 20.16 9.11 57.97
N LEU A 3 19.18 8.96 57.05
CA LEU A 3 19.09 8.55 55.64
C LEU A 3 17.76 9.09 55.04
N ARG A 4 17.76 9.62 53.80
CA ARG A 4 16.54 9.93 53.01
C ARG A 4 16.03 8.65 52.32
N ARG A 5 14.74 8.33 52.48
CA ARG A 5 13.91 7.42 51.66
C ARG A 5 12.44 7.80 51.93
N THR A 6 11.43 7.79 51.07
CA THR A 6 11.18 7.51 49.64
C THR A 6 9.70 7.88 49.38
N ARG A 7 9.41 8.40 48.18
CA ARG A 7 8.16 8.40 47.37
C ARG A 7 6.78 8.13 48.03
N ALA A 8 5.77 8.92 47.62
CA ALA A 8 4.54 8.42 46.97
C ALA A 8 3.67 9.58 46.44
N TYR A 9 3.42 9.61 45.13
CA TYR A 9 2.38 10.42 44.49
C TYR A 9 1.10 9.58 44.44
N VAL A 10 -0.03 10.12 44.87
CA VAL A 10 -1.35 9.49 44.75
C VAL A 10 -2.35 10.50 44.19
N THR A 11 -3.20 10.01 43.27
CA THR A 11 -4.46 10.57 42.73
C THR A 11 -4.43 11.29 41.36
N SER A 12 -4.70 10.53 40.29
CA SER A 12 -5.45 10.97 39.10
C SER A 12 -5.88 9.73 38.29
N GLY A 13 -6.94 9.06 38.75
CA GLY A 13 -7.32 7.71 38.31
C GLY A 13 -8.49 7.60 37.32
N LEU A 14 -9.10 8.71 36.85
CA LEU A 14 -10.36 8.62 36.09
C LEU A 14 -10.32 9.12 34.64
N VAL A 15 -9.23 9.76 34.20
CA VAL A 15 -9.07 10.24 32.80
C VAL A 15 -8.42 9.17 31.90
N LEU A 16 -7.75 8.18 32.48
CA LEU A 16 -6.96 7.20 31.73
C LEU A 16 -7.78 6.07 31.07
N ALA A 17 -8.96 5.73 31.59
CA ALA A 17 -9.70 4.55 31.12
C ALA A 17 -10.42 4.76 29.78
N VAL A 18 -10.87 5.98 29.47
CA VAL A 18 -11.61 6.28 28.22
C VAL A 18 -10.67 6.34 27.00
N CYS A 19 -9.39 6.69 27.19
CA CYS A 19 -8.42 6.78 26.09
C CYS A 19 -7.96 5.40 25.57
N ILE A 20 -8.08 4.33 26.36
CA ILE A 20 -7.52 3.01 26.01
C ILE A 20 -8.45 2.22 25.08
N VAL A 21 -9.75 2.57 25.03
CA VAL A 21 -10.74 1.91 24.16
C VAL A 21 -10.84 2.52 22.76
N PHE A 22 -10.37 3.77 22.56
CA PHE A 22 -10.47 4.50 21.28
C PHE A 22 -9.23 4.41 20.38
N ALA A 23 -8.15 3.76 20.82
CA ALA A 23 -6.88 3.75 20.10
C ALA A 23 -6.67 2.55 19.15
N TRP A 24 -7.64 1.64 19.01
CA TRP A 24 -7.39 0.33 18.37
C TRP A 24 -8.15 0.06 17.07
N GLN A 25 -8.91 1.02 16.54
CA GLN A 25 -9.65 0.78 15.29
C GLN A 25 -9.51 1.93 14.32
N ASN A 26 -8.27 2.20 13.92
CA ASN A 26 -7.99 2.97 12.72
C ASN A 26 -7.19 2.09 11.75
N ALA A 27 -7.82 1.04 11.22
CA ALA A 27 -7.32 0.42 10.00
C ALA A 27 -7.73 1.32 8.83
N THR A 28 -7.02 2.45 8.67
CA THR A 28 -6.96 3.10 7.37
C THR A 28 -6.46 2.08 6.36
N ALA A 29 -6.88 2.18 5.10
CA ALA A 29 -6.27 1.47 3.98
C ALA A 29 -4.81 1.93 3.82
N ALA A 30 -3.98 1.57 4.79
CA ALA A 30 -2.61 1.97 4.89
C ALA A 30 -1.91 1.36 3.68
N GLN A 31 -1.17 2.21 2.98
CA GLN A 31 -0.21 1.80 1.97
C GLN A 31 0.58 0.61 2.50
N ASN A 32 0.62 -0.49 1.75
CA ASN A 32 1.29 -1.70 2.17
C ASN A 32 2.20 -2.22 1.04
N CYS A 33 3.37 -1.60 0.92
CA CYS A 33 4.34 -1.96 -0.10
C CYS A 33 4.92 -3.37 0.07
N ASP A 34 4.76 -4.02 1.23
CA ASP A 34 5.25 -5.38 1.46
C ASP A 34 4.19 -6.45 1.18
N ALA A 35 2.93 -6.04 0.94
CA ALA A 35 1.87 -6.96 0.56
C ALA A 35 2.20 -7.70 -0.74
N ALA A 36 1.77 -8.97 -0.80
CA ALA A 36 1.80 -9.78 -2.00
C ALA A 36 0.85 -9.24 -3.09
N ALA A 37 1.02 -9.71 -4.33
CA ALA A 37 0.14 -9.38 -5.45
C ALA A 37 -1.24 -10.05 -5.24
N THR A 38 -2.21 -9.28 -4.76
CA THR A 38 -3.57 -9.75 -4.51
C THR A 38 -4.60 -8.75 -5.04
N PRO A 39 -5.84 -9.19 -5.32
CA PRO A 39 -6.92 -8.27 -5.64
C PRO A 39 -7.10 -7.19 -4.58
N GLY A 40 -7.35 -5.95 -5.00
CA GLY A 40 -7.57 -4.81 -4.11
C GLY A 40 -6.34 -4.33 -3.34
N VAL A 41 -5.14 -4.86 -3.63
CA VAL A 41 -3.92 -4.46 -2.91
C VAL A 41 -3.68 -2.94 -3.04
N ASN A 42 -3.21 -2.32 -1.96
CA ASN A 42 -2.83 -0.91 -1.94
C ASN A 42 -1.30 -0.76 -2.01
N TRP A 43 -0.79 -0.57 -3.23
CA TRP A 43 0.62 -0.26 -3.51
C TRP A 43 0.79 1.19 -3.97
N GLN A 44 -0.10 2.09 -3.54
CA GLN A 44 0.03 3.50 -3.84
C GLN A 44 1.42 4.03 -3.48
N ASP A 45 2.04 4.74 -4.42
CA ASP A 45 3.35 5.39 -4.28
C ASP A 45 4.50 4.42 -3.88
N CYS A 46 4.35 3.11 -4.12
CA CYS A 46 5.39 2.12 -3.86
C CYS A 46 6.40 1.99 -5.02
N ASP A 47 7.63 1.58 -4.69
CA ASP A 47 8.61 1.13 -5.68
C ASP A 47 8.43 -0.39 -5.92
N LYS A 48 7.99 -0.76 -7.13
CA LYS A 48 7.68 -2.13 -7.55
C LYS A 48 8.40 -2.49 -8.86
N LYS A 49 9.62 -2.00 -9.03
CA LYS A 49 10.46 -2.25 -10.21
C LYS A 49 10.87 -3.71 -10.34
N LEU A 50 11.13 -4.14 -11.58
CA LEU A 50 11.78 -5.42 -11.91
C LEU A 50 11.06 -6.67 -11.37
N LEU A 51 9.75 -6.59 -11.10
CA LEU A 51 9.00 -7.73 -10.61
C LEU A 51 8.52 -8.63 -11.75
N ILE A 52 8.30 -9.92 -11.42
CA ILE A 52 7.62 -10.88 -12.30
C ILE A 52 6.23 -11.10 -11.74
N LEU A 53 5.25 -10.38 -12.28
CA LEU A 53 3.83 -10.44 -11.91
C LEU A 53 2.98 -11.07 -13.02
N LYS A 54 3.62 -11.85 -13.90
CA LYS A 54 2.94 -12.54 -15.00
C LYS A 54 1.81 -13.42 -14.47
N GLY A 55 0.60 -13.24 -14.99
CA GLY A 55 -0.57 -14.04 -14.61
C GLY A 55 -1.16 -13.72 -13.24
N GLN A 56 -0.68 -12.70 -12.53
CA GLN A 56 -1.20 -12.35 -11.21
C GLN A 56 -2.57 -11.66 -11.30
N ASP A 57 -3.36 -11.78 -10.24
CA ASP A 57 -4.61 -11.03 -10.08
C ASP A 57 -4.40 -9.80 -9.22
N LEU A 58 -4.50 -8.63 -9.85
CA LEU A 58 -4.45 -7.30 -9.25
C LEU A 58 -5.77 -6.55 -9.50
N SER A 59 -6.87 -7.27 -9.70
CA SER A 59 -8.18 -6.64 -9.92
C SER A 59 -8.56 -5.72 -8.76
N GLY A 60 -9.01 -4.51 -9.08
CA GLY A 60 -9.36 -3.46 -8.12
C GLY A 60 -8.18 -2.89 -7.33
N ALA A 61 -6.93 -3.21 -7.66
CA ALA A 61 -5.76 -2.73 -6.93
C ALA A 61 -5.63 -1.19 -7.02
N ASN A 62 -5.20 -0.57 -5.91
CA ASN A 62 -4.78 0.82 -5.87
C ASN A 62 -3.28 0.91 -6.18
N LEU A 63 -2.97 1.33 -7.40
CA LEU A 63 -1.63 1.38 -7.98
C LEU A 63 -1.26 2.83 -8.38
N ILE A 64 -1.88 3.82 -7.72
CA ILE A 64 -1.64 5.24 -7.97
C ILE A 64 -0.16 5.55 -7.70
N GLY A 65 0.52 6.19 -8.65
CA GLY A 65 1.92 6.64 -8.45
C GLY A 65 2.95 5.52 -8.30
N VAL A 66 2.57 4.25 -8.46
CA VAL A 66 3.49 3.12 -8.29
C VAL A 66 4.53 3.10 -9.41
N ASP A 67 5.76 2.74 -9.08
CA ASP A 67 6.81 2.55 -10.08
C ASP A 67 6.93 1.07 -10.46
N PHE A 68 6.41 0.71 -11.64
CA PHE A 68 6.50 -0.61 -12.25
C PHE A 68 7.58 -0.69 -13.33
N THR A 69 8.61 0.17 -13.30
CA THR A 69 9.66 0.17 -14.33
C THR A 69 10.25 -1.24 -14.49
N SER A 70 10.28 -1.70 -15.74
CA SER A 70 10.76 -3.03 -16.15
C SER A 70 10.03 -4.24 -15.51
N THR A 71 8.78 -4.06 -15.08
CA THR A 71 7.97 -5.13 -14.50
C THR A 71 7.24 -5.96 -15.56
N ASP A 72 7.20 -7.28 -15.40
CA ASP A 72 6.41 -8.18 -16.23
C ASP A 72 4.98 -8.35 -15.66
N LEU A 73 4.01 -7.69 -16.26
CA LEU A 73 2.57 -7.78 -15.97
C LEU A 73 1.83 -8.60 -17.04
N ARG A 74 2.52 -9.41 -17.86
CA ARG A 74 1.87 -10.15 -18.95
C ARG A 74 0.80 -11.09 -18.41
N ASN A 75 -0.30 -11.23 -19.14
CA ASN A 75 -1.42 -12.11 -18.77
C ASN A 75 -2.03 -11.85 -17.37
N SER A 76 -1.74 -10.71 -16.74
CA SER A 76 -2.31 -10.36 -15.43
C SER A 76 -3.78 -9.93 -15.52
N ASN A 77 -4.52 -10.10 -14.44
CA ASN A 77 -5.85 -9.52 -14.29
C ASN A 77 -5.73 -8.14 -13.64
N LEU A 78 -6.01 -7.09 -14.40
CA LEU A 78 -5.97 -5.68 -13.98
C LEU A 78 -7.38 -5.05 -14.00
N LEU A 79 -8.45 -5.86 -13.96
CA LEU A 79 -9.83 -5.38 -13.98
C LEU A 79 -10.04 -4.28 -12.92
N ALA A 80 -10.50 -3.10 -13.33
CA ALA A 80 -10.78 -1.97 -12.43
C ALA A 80 -9.59 -1.50 -11.57
N ALA A 81 -8.34 -1.86 -11.89
CA ALA A 81 -7.16 -1.37 -11.17
C ALA A 81 -6.88 0.11 -11.47
N ASN A 82 -6.36 0.85 -10.51
CA ASN A 82 -6.07 2.28 -10.67
C ASN A 82 -4.57 2.55 -10.80
N PHE A 83 -4.10 2.79 -12.03
CA PHE A 83 -2.71 3.17 -12.34
C PHE A 83 -2.52 4.68 -12.52
N GLU A 84 -3.40 5.53 -11.99
CA GLU A 84 -3.24 6.98 -12.13
C GLU A 84 -1.84 7.43 -11.67
N LYS A 85 -1.11 8.16 -12.51
CA LYS A 85 0.28 8.63 -12.27
C LYS A 85 1.34 7.51 -12.10
N ALA A 86 1.04 6.26 -12.44
CA ALA A 86 2.02 5.18 -12.35
C ALA A 86 3.11 5.29 -13.43
N THR A 87 4.30 4.80 -13.10
CA THR A 87 5.42 4.65 -14.04
C THR A 87 5.46 3.22 -14.57
N LEU A 88 5.27 3.05 -15.88
CA LEU A 88 5.21 1.76 -16.59
C LEU A 88 6.33 1.65 -17.64
N VAL A 89 7.44 2.37 -17.46
CA VAL A 89 8.58 2.38 -18.38
C VAL A 89 9.14 0.97 -18.55
N ARG A 90 9.24 0.49 -19.79
CA ARG A 90 9.66 -0.91 -20.12
C ARG A 90 8.81 -2.01 -19.47
N ALA A 91 7.67 -1.71 -18.85
CA ALA A 91 6.75 -2.73 -18.34
C ALA A 91 6.07 -3.48 -19.50
N SER A 92 5.73 -4.75 -19.29
CA SER A 92 4.99 -5.53 -20.29
C SER A 92 3.60 -5.88 -19.78
N LEU A 93 2.56 -5.34 -20.41
CA LEU A 93 1.16 -5.66 -20.13
C LEU A 93 0.54 -6.61 -21.17
N ALA A 94 1.35 -7.27 -22.00
CA ALA A 94 0.84 -8.08 -23.11
C ALA A 94 -0.06 -9.22 -22.60
N GLY A 95 -1.26 -9.33 -23.16
CA GLY A 95 -2.25 -10.34 -22.77
C GLY A 95 -2.97 -10.08 -21.44
N SER A 96 -2.72 -8.95 -20.75
CA SER A 96 -3.45 -8.60 -19.52
C SER A 96 -4.89 -8.17 -19.80
N THR A 97 -5.79 -8.38 -18.84
CA THR A 97 -7.17 -7.87 -18.88
C THR A 97 -7.27 -6.57 -18.10
N ALA A 98 -7.53 -5.45 -18.78
CA ALA A 98 -7.55 -4.11 -18.15
C ALA A 98 -8.89 -3.40 -18.29
N LYS A 99 -10.00 -4.13 -18.41
CA LYS A 99 -11.35 -3.53 -18.51
C LYS A 99 -11.64 -2.70 -17.26
N GLY A 100 -11.93 -1.42 -17.45
CA GLY A 100 -12.20 -0.48 -16.35
C GLY A 100 -10.96 -0.03 -15.57
N ALA A 101 -9.76 -0.47 -15.96
CA ALA A 101 -8.54 0.05 -15.36
C ALA A 101 -8.32 1.52 -15.74
N ARG A 102 -7.76 2.32 -14.83
CA ARG A 102 -7.47 3.74 -15.05
C ARG A 102 -5.99 3.94 -15.34
N PHE A 103 -5.67 4.69 -16.40
CA PHE A 103 -4.30 5.00 -16.84
C PHE A 103 -4.06 6.51 -17.00
N ASP A 104 -4.77 7.32 -16.24
CA ASP A 104 -4.62 8.78 -16.29
C ASP A 104 -3.20 9.20 -15.87
N LYS A 105 -2.52 10.02 -16.68
CA LYS A 105 -1.21 10.60 -16.37
C LYS A 105 -0.08 9.58 -16.15
N ILE A 106 -0.15 8.41 -16.75
CA ILE A 106 0.96 7.44 -16.67
C ILE A 106 2.19 7.93 -17.44
N GLU A 107 3.36 7.47 -17.00
CA GLU A 107 4.58 7.52 -17.78
C GLU A 107 4.86 6.13 -18.37
N ALA A 108 4.77 5.97 -19.70
CA ALA A 108 4.96 4.68 -20.36
C ALA A 108 5.64 4.83 -21.73
N TYR A 109 6.80 4.19 -21.89
CA TYR A 109 7.50 4.07 -23.17
C TYR A 109 8.40 2.82 -23.19
N ARG A 110 8.76 2.39 -24.40
CA ARG A 110 9.66 1.26 -24.65
C ARG A 110 10.78 1.71 -25.58
N THR A 111 11.93 2.08 -25.01
CA THR A 111 13.18 2.37 -25.74
C THR A 111 13.98 1.10 -25.98
#